data_AF-A0A0C7LEY4-F1
#
_entry.id   AF-A0A0C7LEY4-F1
#
_cell.length_a   1.000
_cell.length_b   1.000
_cell.length_c   1.000
_cell.angle_alpha   90.00
_cell.angle_beta   90.00
_cell.angle_gamma   90.00
#
_symmetry.space_group_name_H-M   'P 1'
#
loop_
_entity.id
_entity.type
_entity.pdbx_description
1 polymer ?
#
loop_
_entity_poly.entity_id
_entity_poly.type
_entity_poly.pdbx_seq_one_letter_code
_entity_poly.pdbx_strand_id
1 'polypeptide(L)'
;MKSGNNKALENRKKAMESSKKIIQDYKVFTAPLEVRKKRSILGSSCGILVILASIVFYVVKLYNVATGLVIGGILTLGFNLITLKSLNKK
;
A
#
# COMPACT_ATOMS: atom_id res chain seq x y z
N MET A 1 -16.36 -37.60 -14.11
CA MET A 1 -15.28 -36.61 -13.91
C MET A 1 -15.88 -35.22 -13.68
N LYS A 2 -15.75 -34.65 -12.48
CA LYS A 2 -16.17 -33.26 -12.23
C LYS A 2 -15.18 -32.34 -12.96
N SER A 3 -15.62 -31.76 -14.08
CA SER A 3 -14.86 -30.89 -14.98
C SER A 3 -14.04 -29.85 -14.21
N GLY A 4 -12.79 -29.60 -14.62
CA GLY A 4 -11.88 -28.61 -14.00
C GLY A 4 -12.49 -27.21 -13.83
N ASN A 5 -13.53 -26.89 -14.61
CA ASN A 5 -14.33 -25.67 -14.45
C ASN A 5 -15.03 -25.55 -13.08
N ASN A 6 -15.49 -26.66 -12.48
CA ASN A 6 -16.12 -26.62 -11.16
C ASN A 6 -15.12 -26.28 -10.06
N LYS A 7 -13.88 -26.78 -10.17
CA LYS A 7 -12.82 -26.50 -9.20
C LYS A 7 -12.35 -25.05 -9.28
N ALA A 8 -12.24 -24.52 -10.50
CA ALA A 8 -11.94 -23.10 -10.72
C ALA A 8 -13.06 -22.17 -10.21
N LEU A 9 -14.32 -22.55 -10.42
CA LEU A 9 -15.48 -21.81 -9.93
C LEU A 9 -15.53 -21.79 -8.39
N GLU A 10 -15.23 -22.91 -7.74
CA GLU A 10 -15.20 -23.01 -6.27
C GLU A 10 -14.08 -22.14 -5.67
N ASN A 11 -12.90 -22.13 -6.28
CA ASN A 11 -11.79 -21.27 -5.86
C ASN A 11 -12.12 -19.77 -6.00
N ARG A 12 -12.81 -19.38 -7.09
CA ARG A 12 -13.29 -18.00 -7.27
C ARG A 12 -14.31 -17.60 -6.20
N LYS A 13 -15.23 -18.50 -5.83
CA LYS A 13 -16.19 -18.27 -4.74
C LYS A 13 -15.49 -18.09 -3.39
N LYS A 14 -14.52 -18.95 -3.06
CA LYS A 14 -13.73 -18.84 -1.82
C LYS A 14 -12.94 -17.52 -1.75
N ALA A 15 -12.33 -17.10 -2.86
CA ALA A 15 -11.63 -15.82 -2.92
C ALA A 15 -12.59 -14.63 -2.72
N MET A 16 -13.79 -14.70 -3.30
CA MET A 16 -14.81 -13.66 -3.15
C MET A 16 -15.38 -13.59 -1.72
N GLU A 17 -15.60 -14.73 -1.07
CA GLU A 17 -16.02 -14.78 0.34
C GLU A 17 -14.93 -14.27 1.29
N SER A 18 -13.67 -14.60 1.03
CA SER A 18 -12.53 -14.06 1.80
C SER A 18 -12.44 -12.55 1.64
N SER A 19 -12.60 -12.04 0.41
CA SER A 19 -12.63 -10.59 0.15
C SER A 19 -13.81 -9.92 0.87
N LYS A 20 -15.01 -10.53 0.83
CA LYS A 20 -16.17 -10.03 1.57
C LYS A 20 -15.96 -10.02 3.08
N LYS A 21 -15.32 -11.03 3.68
CA LYS A 21 -14.97 -11.02 5.11
C LYS A 21 -13.99 -9.89 5.46
N ILE A 22 -12.97 -9.68 4.64
CA ILE A 22 -12.00 -8.58 4.81
C ILE A 22 -12.69 -7.22 4.69
N ILE A 23 -13.65 -7.11 3.78
CA ILE A 23 -14.48 -5.90 3.62
C ILE A 23 -15.39 -5.75 4.85
N GLN A 24 -16.07 -6.80 5.31
CA GLN A 24 -17.03 -6.75 6.43
C GLN A 24 -16.35 -6.45 7.78
N ASP A 25 -15.07 -6.79 7.95
CA ASP A 25 -14.16 -6.25 8.99
C ASP A 25 -13.74 -4.79 8.69
N TYR A 26 -14.72 -3.96 8.30
CA TYR A 26 -14.64 -2.55 7.89
C TYR A 26 -14.01 -1.60 8.92
N LYS A 27 -13.51 -2.11 10.06
CA LYS A 27 -12.64 -1.37 11.01
C LYS A 27 -11.33 -0.89 10.40
N VAL A 28 -10.93 -1.36 9.22
CA VAL A 28 -9.73 -0.83 8.53
C VAL A 28 -9.98 0.57 7.94
N PHE A 29 -11.20 0.87 7.47
CA PHE A 29 -11.59 2.22 7.01
C PHE A 29 -12.18 3.09 8.15
N THR A 30 -12.71 2.47 9.20
CA THR A 30 -13.13 3.12 10.45
C THR A 30 -12.09 2.95 11.57
N ALA A 31 -10.80 2.86 11.22
CA ALA A 31 -9.74 2.88 12.22
C ALA A 31 -9.78 4.23 12.96
N PRO A 32 -9.54 4.26 14.30
CA PRO A 32 -9.50 5.50 15.06
C PRO A 32 -8.59 6.53 14.40
N LEU A 33 -8.96 7.81 14.47
CA LEU A 33 -8.25 8.91 13.80
C LEU A 33 -6.74 8.88 14.12
N GLU A 34 -6.37 8.59 15.37
CA GLU A 34 -4.98 8.44 15.81
C GLU A 34 -4.22 7.33 15.07
N VAL A 35 -4.84 6.15 14.88
CA VAL A 35 -4.23 5.02 14.18
C VAL A 35 -3.98 5.38 12.72
N ARG A 36 -4.93 6.09 12.09
CA ARG A 36 -4.79 6.56 10.71
C ARG A 36 -3.68 7.60 10.57
N LYS A 37 -3.56 8.52 11.52
CA LYS A 37 -2.46 9.51 11.56
C LYS A 37 -1.10 8.83 11.74
N LYS A 38 -0.96 7.91 12.71
CA LYS A 38 0.28 7.14 12.92
C LYS A 38 0.67 6.32 11.70
N ARG A 39 -0.29 5.68 11.04
CA ARG A 39 -0.06 4.96 9.77
C ARG A 39 0.44 5.89 8.66
N SER A 40 -0.15 7.08 8.53
CA SER A 40 0.28 8.08 7.55
C SER A 40 1.71 8.58 7.81
N ILE A 41 2.06 8.78 9.08
CA ILE A 41 3.43 9.17 9.47
C ILE A 41 4.41 8.04 9.08
N LEU A 42 4.11 6.80 9.47
CA LEU A 42 4.94 5.64 9.14
C LEU A 42 5.08 5.43 7.63
N GLY A 43 4.00 5.61 6.87
CA GLY A 43 4.02 5.57 5.40
C GLY A 43 4.89 6.66 4.79
N SER A 44 4.91 7.86 5.39
CA SER A 44 5.81 8.94 4.99
C SER A 44 7.27 8.58 5.25
N SER A 45 7.58 8.03 6.43
CA SER A 45 8.93 7.54 6.75
C SER A 45 9.40 6.44 5.79
N CYS A 46 8.50 5.53 5.40
CA CYS A 46 8.79 4.53 4.37
C CYS A 46 9.15 5.19 3.03
N GLY A 47 8.41 6.20 2.59
CA GLY A 47 8.73 6.98 1.39
C GLY A 47 10.13 7.60 1.43
N ILE A 48 10.54 8.15 2.59
CA ILE A 48 11.91 8.70 2.79
C ILE A 48 12.96 7.60 2.65
N LEU A 49 12.75 6.43 3.25
CA LEU A 49 13.69 5.30 3.16
C LEU A 49 13.84 4.81 1.72
N VAL A 50 12.75 4.77 0.94
CA VAL A 50 12.80 4.40 -0.49
C VAL A 50 13.62 5.42 -1.28
N ILE A 51 13.46 6.72 -1.01
CA ILE A 51 14.27 7.77 -1.64
C ILE A 51 15.75 7.60 -1.26
N LEU A 52 16.07 7.32 0.02
CA LEU A 52 17.45 7.07 0.42
C LEU A 52 18.05 5.83 -0.25
N ALA A 53 17.28 4.74 -0.37
CA ALA A 53 17.70 3.54 -1.08
C ALA A 53 18.01 3.84 -2.56
N SER A 54 17.25 4.75 -3.19
CA SER A 54 17.50 5.16 -4.58
C SER A 54 18.90 5.75 -4.80
N ILE A 55 19.47 6.42 -3.78
CA ILE A 55 20.84 6.97 -3.82
C ILE A 55 21.85 5.83 -3.94
N VAL A 56 21.66 4.75 -3.19
CA VAL A 56 22.52 3.56 -3.26
C VAL A 56 22.47 2.94 -4.66
N PHE A 57 21.28 2.80 -5.24
CA PHE A 57 21.11 2.30 -6.60
C PHE A 57 21.73 3.21 -7.67
N TYR A 58 21.72 4.53 -7.44
CA TYR A 58 22.38 5.49 -8.32
C TYR A 58 23.90 5.32 -8.29
N VAL A 59 24.50 5.10 -7.10
CA VAL A 59 25.94 4.87 -6.94
C VAL A 59 26.41 3.60 -7.67
N VAL A 60 25.62 2.53 -7.64
CA VAL A 60 25.91 1.29 -8.39
C VAL A 60 25.52 1.35 -9.88
N LYS A 61 25.25 2.55 -10.41
CA LYS A 61 24.91 2.84 -11.82
C LYS A 61 23.63 2.16 -12.33
N LEU A 62 22.74 1.75 -11.44
CA LEU A 62 21.42 1.22 -11.79
C LEU A 62 20.39 2.36 -11.90
N TYR A 63 20.60 3.25 -12.87
CA TYR A 63 19.86 4.51 -12.98
C TYR A 63 18.35 4.31 -13.15
N ASN A 64 17.91 3.36 -13.99
CA ASN A 64 16.48 3.10 -14.18
C ASN A 64 15.79 2.67 -12.87
N VAL A 65 16.48 1.88 -12.05
CA VAL A 65 15.97 1.45 -10.74
C VAL A 65 15.95 2.63 -9.77
N ALA A 66 17.02 3.42 -9.73
CA ALA A 66 17.09 4.62 -8.90
C ALA A 66 15.97 5.61 -9.23
N THR A 67 15.75 5.93 -10.51
CA THR A 67 14.67 6.82 -10.95
C THR A 67 13.30 6.27 -10.57
N GLY A 68 13.05 4.97 -10.78
CA GLY A 68 11.80 4.33 -10.35
C GLY A 68 11.56 4.43 -8.84
N LEU A 69 12.61 4.24 -8.03
CA LEU A 69 12.54 4.36 -6.58
C LEU A 69 12.32 5.81 -6.13
N VAL A 70 12.96 6.80 -6.77
CA VAL A 70 12.70 8.23 -6.48
C VAL A 70 11.25 8.58 -6.74
N ILE A 71 10.70 8.21 -7.91
CA ILE A 71 9.31 8.50 -8.25
C ILE A 71 8.35 7.81 -7.27
N GLY A 72 8.56 6.50 -7.02
CA GLY A 72 7.73 5.74 -6.08
C GLY A 72 7.81 6.27 -4.65
N GLY A 73 9.00 6.68 -4.21
CA GLY A 73 9.24 7.27 -2.90
C GLY A 73 8.56 8.63 -2.73
N ILE A 74 8.66 9.51 -3.73
CA ILE A 74 7.99 10.83 -3.73
C ILE A 74 6.48 10.66 -3.71
N LEU A 75 5.92 9.77 -4.55
CA LEU A 75 4.48 9.50 -4.56
C LEU A 75 4.02 8.97 -3.21
N THR A 76 4.73 8.00 -2.64
CA THR A 76 4.40 7.41 -1.33
C THR A 76 4.43 8.49 -0.23
N LEU A 77 5.47 9.33 -0.19
CA LEU A 77 5.57 10.44 0.74
C LEU A 77 4.42 11.43 0.55
N GLY A 78 4.19 11.88 -0.68
CA GLY A 78 3.16 12.87 -1.03
C GLY A 78 1.75 12.41 -0.65
N PHE A 79 1.36 11.19 -1.03
CA PHE A 79 0.05 10.63 -0.68
C PHE A 79 -0.15 10.54 0.84
N ASN A 80 0.86 10.11 1.58
CA ASN A 80 0.79 10.00 3.03
C ASN A 80 0.77 11.38 3.73
N LEU A 81 1.47 12.39 3.20
CA LEU A 81 1.41 13.76 3.73
C LEU A 81 0.06 14.43 3.45
N ILE A 82 -0.50 14.26 2.24
CA ILE A 82 -1.83 14.76 1.88
C ILE A 82 -2.89 14.11 2.77
N THR A 83 -2.79 12.79 2.97
CA THR A 83 -3.69 12.03 3.87
C THR A 83 -3.58 12.54 5.30
N LEU A 84 -2.37 12.76 5.82
CA LEU A 84 -2.16 13.30 7.15
C LEU A 84 -2.74 14.71 7.30
N LYS A 85 -2.54 15.58 6.31
CA LYS A 85 -3.10 16.95 6.29
C LYS A 85 -4.64 16.92 6.28
N SER A 86 -5.24 16.01 5.51
CA SER A 86 -6.69 15.81 5.49
C SER A 86 -7.21 15.32 6.85
N LEU A 87 -6.51 14.36 7.48
CA LEU A 87 -6.86 13.82 8.80
C LEU A 87 -6.65 14.81 9.95
N ASN A 88 -5.81 15.83 9.80
CA ASN A 88 -5.62 16.89 10.79
C ASN A 88 -6.67 18.00 10.68
N LYS A 89 -7.39 18.10 9.55
CA LYS A 89 -8.52 19.04 9.37
C LYS A 89 -9.86 18.48 9.85
N LYS A 90 -9.92 17.18 10.13
CA LYS A 90 -11.05 16.50 10.78
C LYS A 90 -10.78 16.38 12.27
#